data_AF-A0A4U6LHM3-F1
#
_entry.id   AF-A0A4U6LHM3-F1
#
_cell.length_a   1.000
_cell.length_b   1.000
_cell.length_c   1.000
_cell.angle_alpha   90.00
_cell.angle_beta   90.00
_cell.angle_gamma   90.00
#
_symmetry.space_group_name_H-M   'P 1'
#
loop_
_entity.id
_entity.type
_entity.pdbx_description
1 polymer ?
#
loop_
_entity_poly.entity_id
_entity_poly.type
_entity_poly.pdbx_seq_one_letter_code
_entity_poly.pdbx_strand_id
1 'polypeptide(L)' 'MNLTIKNIYELACFAGLHCANPAESHIDEETELSIDTGGIIGNGDEEDYTGLRACFTEYPEEGYIALD' A
#
# COMPACT_ATOMS: atom_id res chain seq x y z
N MET A 1 9.85 -4.53 -3.15
CA MET A 1 9.58 -5.76 -2.35
C MET A 1 8.13 -6.10 -2.61
N ASN A 2 7.82 -7.34 -2.98
CA ASN A 2 6.42 -7.73 -3.19
C ASN A 2 5.85 -8.27 -1.88
N LEU A 3 4.68 -7.80 -1.50
CA LEU A 3 3.89 -8.27 -0.36
C LEU A 3 2.47 -8.55 -0.83
N THR A 4 1.82 -9.56 -0.27
CA THR A 4 0.38 -9.73 -0.51
C THR A 4 -0.43 -8.83 0.41
N ILE A 5 -1.69 -8.59 0.07
CA ILE A 5 -2.63 -7.86 0.93
C ILE A 5 -2.75 -8.52 2.31
N LYS A 6 -2.69 -9.85 2.37
CA LYS A 6 -2.60 -10.60 3.61
C LYS A 6 -1.38 -10.22 4.45
N ASN A 7 -0.19 -10.15 3.84
CA ASN A 7 1.02 -9.77 4.55
C ASN A 7 0.94 -8.34 5.09
N ILE A 8 0.36 -7.40 4.33
CA ILE A 8 0.16 -6.02 4.77
C ILE A 8 -0.82 -5.97 5.97
N TYR A 9 -1.92 -6.71 5.89
CA TYR A 9 -2.87 -6.82 7.01
C TYR A 9 -2.22 -7.40 8.26
N GLU A 10 -1.46 -8.49 8.15
CA GLU A 10 -0.75 -9.11 9.27
C GLU A 10 0.27 -8.15 9.91
N LEU A 11 1.01 -7.39 9.10
CA LEU A 11 1.94 -6.36 9.56
C LEU A 11 1.22 -5.21 10.29
N ALA A 12 0.10 -4.75 9.76
CA ALA A 12 -0.71 -3.70 10.38
C ALA A 12 -1.26 -4.17 11.74
N CYS A 13 -1.82 -5.38 11.80
CA CYS A 13 -2.26 -5.98 13.06
C CYS A 13 -1.10 -6.16 14.06
N PHE A 14 0.07 -6.61 13.60
CA PHE A 14 1.27 -6.72 14.44
C PHE A 14 1.71 -5.37 15.02
N ALA A 15 1.59 -4.29 14.24
CA ALA A 15 1.86 -2.92 14.67
C ALA A 15 0.77 -2.34 15.60
N GLY A 16 -0.31 -3.09 15.89
CA GLY A 16 -1.42 -2.64 16.73
C GLY A 16 -2.42 -1.74 16.00
N LEU A 17 -2.39 -1.69 14.67
CA LEU A 17 -3.38 -0.97 13.87
C LEU A 17 -4.67 -1.79 13.75
N HIS A 18 -5.81 -1.11 13.90
CA HIS A 18 -7.12 -1.70 13.61
C HIS A 18 -7.48 -1.43 12.14
N CYS A 19 -7.24 -2.42 11.31
CA CYS A 19 -7.67 -2.45 9.91
C CYS A 19 -8.76 -3.51 9.70
N ALA A 20 -9.65 -3.27 8.73
CA ALA A 20 -10.64 -4.27 8.32
C ALA A 20 -9.94 -5.50 7.75
N ASN A 21 -10.51 -6.69 7.99
CA ASN A 21 -9.96 -7.91 7.44
C ASN A 21 -10.14 -7.90 5.90
N PRO A 22 -9.09 -8.20 5.11
CA PRO A 22 -9.19 -8.33 3.65
C PRO A 22 -10.32 -9.25 3.19
N ALA A 23 -10.55 -10.35 3.92
CA ALA A 23 -11.62 -11.30 3.61
C ALA A 23 -13.03 -10.68 3.69
N GLU A 24 -13.21 -9.60 4.47
CA GLU A 24 -14.48 -8.89 4.60
C GLU A 24 -14.68 -7.80 3.51
N SER A 25 -13.63 -7.46 2.76
CA SER A 25 -13.62 -6.31 1.83
C SER A 25 -13.73 -6.71 0.35
N HIS A 26 -14.03 -7.97 0.04
CA HIS A 26 -14.09 -8.52 -1.33
C HIS A 26 -12.79 -8.36 -2.15
N ILE A 27 -11.68 -8.10 -1.46
CA ILE A 27 -10.35 -8.01 -2.06
C ILE A 27 -9.67 -9.36 -1.90
N ASP A 28 -9.03 -9.86 -2.96
CA ASP A 28 -8.28 -11.11 -2.90
C ASP A 28 -7.04 -10.91 -2.01
N GLU A 29 -6.92 -11.71 -0.95
CA GLU A 29 -5.82 -11.60 0.02
C GLU A 29 -4.46 -11.95 -0.58
N GLU A 30 -4.44 -12.72 -1.67
CA GLU A 30 -3.24 -13.13 -2.42
C GLU A 30 -2.80 -12.11 -3.47
N THR A 31 -3.56 -11.02 -3.63
CA THR A 31 -3.19 -9.92 -4.49
C THR A 31 -1.82 -9.37 -4.10
N GLU A 32 -0.88 -9.36 -5.05
CA GLU A 32 0.45 -8.84 -4.85
C GLU A 32 0.52 -7.31 -5.02
N LEU A 33 1.21 -6.68 -4.08
CA LEU A 33 1.55 -5.26 -4.08
C LEU A 33 3.07 -5.11 -4.11
N SER A 34 3.58 -4.33 -5.06
CA SER A 34 4.99 -3.94 -5.07
C SER A 34 5.17 -2.76 -4.14
N ILE A 35 5.88 -2.96 -3.04
CA ILE A 35 6.32 -1.92 -2.12
C ILE A 35 7.71 -1.45 -2.52
N ASP A 36 7.85 -0.18 -2.89
CA ASP A 36 9.15 0.44 -3.12
C ASP A 36 9.28 1.78 -2.38
N THR A 37 10.44 2.40 -2.53
CA THR A 37 10.68 3.77 -2.09
C THR A 37 10.78 4.66 -3.31
N GLY A 38 10.10 5.80 -3.29
CA GLY A 38 10.21 6.77 -4.36
C GLY A 38 9.41 8.02 -4.08
N GLY A 39 9.31 8.85 -5.12
CA GLY A 39 8.56 10.08 -5.06
C GLY A 39 7.06 9.87 -5.02
N ILE A 40 6.43 10.56 -4.09
CA ILE A 40 4.98 10.64 -3.96
C ILE A 40 4.55 11.99 -4.53
N ILE A 41 3.82 11.92 -5.63
CA ILE A 41 3.28 13.09 -6.32
C ILE A 41 1.94 13.40 -5.67
N GLY A 42 1.81 14.61 -5.10
CA GLY A 42 0.54 15.07 -4.55
C GLY A 42 -0.41 15.58 -5.63
N ASN A 43 -1.15 16.65 -5.33
CA ASN A 43 -2.09 17.26 -6.28
C ASN A 43 -1.41 18.14 -7.36
N GLY A 44 -0.07 18.21 -7.37
CA GLY A 44 0.72 18.92 -8.38
C GLY A 44 1.51 17.95 -9.25
N ASP A 45 2.05 18.42 -10.38
CA ASP A 45 2.93 17.62 -11.25
C ASP A 45 4.37 17.46 -10.68
N GLU A 46 4.62 17.93 -9.47
CA GLU A 46 5.91 17.86 -8.78
C GLU A 46 5.86 16.84 -7.62
N GLU A 47 7.02 16.24 -7.33
CA GLU A 47 7.19 15.33 -6.20
C GLU A 47 7.10 16.12 -4.88
N ASP A 48 6.05 15.85 -4.08
CA ASP A 48 5.84 16.55 -2.82
C ASP A 48 6.78 16.01 -1.72
N TYR A 49 7.01 14.69 -1.70
CA TYR A 49 7.91 14.03 -0.72
C TYR A 49 8.33 12.62 -1.17
N THR A 50 9.46 12.15 -0.64
CA THR A 50 9.93 10.76 -0.82
C THR A 50 9.38 9.88 0.30
N GLY A 51 8.80 8.72 -0.04
CA GLY A 51 8.20 7.81 0.93
C GLY A 51 8.10 6.36 0.46
N LEU A 52 7.31 5.56 1.18
CA LEU A 52 6.95 4.20 0.78
C LEU A 52 5.76 4.26 -0.19
N ARG A 53 5.86 3.56 -1.31
CA ARG A 53 4.80 3.48 -2.32
C ARG A 53 4.28 2.05 -2.41
N ALA A 54 2.98 1.90 -2.50
CA ALA A 54 2.33 0.62 -2.73
C ALA A 54 1.76 0.60 -4.15
N CYS A 55 2.47 -0.05 -5.07
CA CYS A 55 2.08 -0.13 -6.47
C CYS A 55 1.31 -1.43 -6.72
N PHE A 56 0.09 -1.29 -7.21
CA PHE A 56 -0.70 -2.41 -7.68
C PHE A 56 -0.32 -2.73 -9.13
N THR A 57 0.17 -3.93 -9.40
CA THR A 57 0.66 -4.27 -10.75
C THR A 57 -0.45 -4.56 -11.75
N GLU A 58 -1.67 -4.85 -11.27
CA GLU A 58 -2.80 -5.29 -12.10
C GLU A 58 -3.87 -4.20 -12.35
N TYR A 59 -3.77 -3.04 -11.71
CA TYR A 59 -4.72 -1.93 -11.82
C TYR A 59 -3.96 -0.60 -11.90
N PRO A 60 -4.39 0.35 -12.75
CA PRO A 60 -3.65 1.58 -12.98
C PRO A 60 -3.73 2.61 -11.82
N GLU A 61 -4.40 2.31 -10.71
CA GLU A 61 -4.51 3.22 -9.57
C GLU A 61 -3.45 2.89 -8.51
N GLU A 62 -2.34 3.63 -8.55
CA GLU A 62 -1.28 3.59 -7.54
C GLU A 62 -1.78 4.24 -6.23
N GLY A 63 -1.50 3.60 -5.09
CA GLY A 63 -1.84 4.11 -3.75
C GLY A 63 -0.60 4.55 -2.98
N TYR A 64 -0.73 5.62 -2.18
CA TYR A 64 0.39 6.22 -1.44
C TYR A 64 0.09 6.30 0.07
N ILE A 65 1.09 6.01 0.90
CA ILE A 65 1.02 6.20 2.37
C ILE A 65 2.16 7.14 2.76
N ALA A 66 1.82 8.32 3.28
CA ALA A 66 2.80 9.25 3.83
C ALA A 66 3.39 8.70 5.14
N LEU A 67 4.70 8.87 5.32
CA LEU A 67 5.38 8.61 6.59
C LEU A 67 5.66 9.96 7.27
N ASP A 68 4.89 10.28 8.30
CA ASP A 68 5.22 11.36 9.25
C ASP A 68 6.29 10.91 10.27
#